data_AF-A0A7S0P7Z5-F1
#
_entry.id   AF-A0A7S0P7Z5-F1
#
_cell.length_a   1.000
_cell.length_b   1.000
_cell.length_c   1.000
_cell.angle_alpha   90.00
_cell.angle_beta   90.00
_cell.angle_gamma   90.00
#
_symmetry.space_group_name_H-M   'P 1'
#
loop_
_entity.id
_entity.type
_entity.pdbx_description
1 polymer ?
#
loop_
_entity_poly.entity_id
_entity_poly.type
_entity_poly.pdbx_seq_one_letter_code
_entity_poly.pdbx_strand_id
1 'polypeptide(L)'
;SRSRAEGRRLGRALGGMSNATYDEIWQSAMVALNEQLHIENHELGLPEGHPGVPSAQPTMAEAYVHYAALYVKYVQILRQLDTAHRGMKHPQKRGLVRRVMELVMTRVVQLKHELVKWNPPNPGLPKDRPFPWE
;
A
#
# COMPACT_ATOMS: atom_id res chain seq x y z
N SER A 1 31.52 27.05 19.91
CA SER A 1 31.95 25.64 20.08
C SER A 1 30.80 24.66 20.30
N ARG A 2 29.65 25.03 20.91
CA ARG A 2 28.46 24.16 21.08
C ARG A 2 27.69 23.84 19.78
N SER A 3 27.61 24.78 18.83
CA SER A 3 26.91 24.60 17.55
C SER A 3 27.49 23.48 16.65
N ARG A 4 28.81 23.22 16.71
CA ARG A 4 29.43 22.07 16.00
C ARG A 4 29.11 20.71 16.64
N ALA A 5 28.70 20.67 17.90
CA ALA A 5 28.35 19.43 18.59
C ALA A 5 26.91 18.99 18.28
N GLU A 6 25.99 19.94 18.10
CA GLU A 6 24.60 19.66 17.70
C GLU A 6 24.49 19.25 16.22
N GLY A 7 25.26 19.89 15.33
CA GLY A 7 25.35 19.45 13.93
C GLY A 7 25.87 18.02 13.77
N ARG A 8 26.74 17.57 14.68
CA ARG A 8 27.22 16.17 14.73
C ARG A 8 26.22 15.19 15.35
N ARG A 9 25.29 15.66 16.21
CA ARG A 9 24.20 14.84 16.74
C ARG A 9 23.12 14.60 15.69
N LEU A 10 22.78 15.62 14.90
CA LEU A 10 21.84 15.47 13.77
C LEU A 10 22.43 14.64 12.62
N GLY A 11 23.74 14.77 12.35
CA GLY A 11 24.44 13.89 11.41
C GLY A 11 24.56 12.42 11.87
N ARG A 12 24.38 12.13 13.17
CA ARG A 12 24.42 10.78 13.74
C ARG A 12 23.04 10.10 13.78
N ALA A 13 21.95 10.84 13.71
CA ALA A 13 20.59 10.27 13.59
C ALA A 13 20.28 9.74 12.17
N LEU A 14 21.03 10.21 11.16
CA LEU A 14 21.14 9.57 9.84
C LEU A 14 22.25 8.51 9.82
N GLY A 15 22.83 8.19 11.00
CA GLY A 15 23.82 7.14 11.18
C GLY A 15 23.20 5.81 10.80
N GLY A 16 23.76 5.21 9.74
CA GLY A 16 23.24 4.01 9.10
C GLY A 16 22.79 2.98 10.12
N MET A 17 21.49 2.76 10.16
CA MET A 17 20.88 1.66 10.90
C MET A 17 21.55 0.36 10.47
N SER A 18 21.63 -0.61 11.37
CA SER A 18 22.31 -1.87 11.08
C SER A 18 21.61 -2.57 9.91
N ASN A 19 22.35 -3.40 9.16
CA ASN A 19 21.76 -4.19 8.07
C ASN A 19 20.57 -5.03 8.55
N ALA A 20 20.60 -5.49 9.82
CA ALA A 20 19.53 -6.26 10.42
C ALA A 20 18.21 -5.47 10.48
N THR A 21 18.24 -4.17 10.76
CA THR A 21 17.01 -3.37 10.83
C THR A 21 16.30 -3.25 9.48
N TYR A 22 17.04 -3.19 8.37
CA TYR A 22 16.40 -3.16 7.04
C TYR A 22 15.85 -4.52 6.63
N ASP A 23 16.48 -5.61 7.08
CA ASP A 23 15.93 -6.96 6.94
C ASP A 23 14.63 -7.09 7.77
N GLU A 24 14.56 -6.54 8.99
CA GLU A 24 13.33 -6.49 9.81
C GLU A 24 12.20 -5.67 9.17
N ILE A 25 12.51 -4.48 8.64
CA ILE A 25 11.54 -3.64 7.92
C ILE A 25 10.99 -4.40 6.71
N TRP A 26 11.85 -5.10 5.97
CA TRP A 26 11.42 -5.97 4.87
C TRP A 26 10.47 -7.08 5.34
N GLN A 27 10.81 -7.80 6.41
CA GLN A 27 9.94 -8.87 6.94
C GLN A 27 8.59 -8.32 7.38
N SER A 28 8.57 -7.19 8.08
CA SER A 28 7.34 -6.50 8.50
C SER A 28 6.47 -6.12 7.29
N ALA A 29 7.08 -5.54 6.25
CA ALA A 29 6.38 -5.19 5.02
C ALA A 29 5.78 -6.42 4.30
N MET A 30 6.49 -7.55 4.28
CA MET A 30 6.01 -8.79 3.68
C MET A 30 4.85 -9.42 4.45
N VAL A 31 4.89 -9.38 5.79
CA VAL A 31 3.77 -9.81 6.64
C VAL A 31 2.53 -8.95 6.37
N ALA A 32 2.69 -7.63 6.35
CA ALA A 32 1.60 -6.71 6.05
C ALA A 32 1.04 -6.93 4.64
N LEU A 33 1.89 -7.18 3.64
CA LEU A 33 1.45 -7.51 2.28
C LEU A 33 0.64 -8.79 2.23
N ASN A 34 1.09 -9.86 2.91
CA ASN A 34 0.38 -11.13 2.95
C ASN A 34 -1.00 -11.01 3.62
N GLU A 35 -1.10 -10.19 4.67
CA GLU A 35 -2.37 -9.86 5.31
C GLU A 35 -3.31 -9.16 4.33
N GLN A 36 -2.84 -8.13 3.60
CA GLN A 36 -3.67 -7.44 2.62
C GLN A 36 -4.10 -8.34 1.46
N LEU A 37 -3.26 -9.27 1.00
CA LEU A 37 -3.64 -10.25 -0.03
C LEU A 37 -4.79 -11.16 0.44
N HIS A 38 -4.80 -11.55 1.72
CA HIS A 38 -5.92 -12.33 2.27
C HIS A 38 -7.20 -11.50 2.35
N ILE A 39 -7.10 -10.25 2.82
CA ILE A 39 -8.23 -9.32 2.89
C ILE A 39 -8.84 -9.13 1.50
N GLU A 40 -8.02 -8.83 0.50
CA GLU A 40 -8.49 -8.64 -0.88
C GLU A 40 -9.15 -9.88 -1.48
N ASN A 41 -8.59 -11.06 -1.23
CA ASN A 41 -9.14 -12.32 -1.74
C ASN A 41 -10.46 -12.71 -1.05
N HIS A 42 -10.73 -12.21 0.16
CA HIS A 42 -11.83 -12.68 1.00
C HIS A 42 -12.99 -11.67 1.14
N GLU A 43 -12.72 -10.36 1.11
CA GLU A 43 -13.70 -9.35 1.57
C GLU A 43 -14.68 -8.83 0.51
N LEU A 44 -14.41 -8.99 -0.79
CA LEU A 44 -15.40 -8.63 -1.82
C LEU A 44 -16.36 -9.75 -2.18
N GLY A 45 -16.31 -10.88 -1.48
CA GLY A 45 -17.41 -11.83 -1.45
C GLY A 45 -17.94 -12.19 -2.84
N LEU A 46 -17.07 -12.62 -3.75
CA LEU A 46 -17.48 -13.71 -4.61
C LEU A 46 -17.17 -14.98 -3.81
N PRO A 47 -18.19 -15.60 -3.18
CA PRO A 47 -18.13 -17.01 -2.89
C PRO A 47 -17.39 -17.76 -4.00
N GLU A 48 -16.25 -18.38 -3.69
CA GLU A 48 -16.02 -19.68 -4.31
C GLU A 48 -17.29 -20.50 -3.99
N GLY A 49 -17.99 -20.85 -5.07
CA GLY A 49 -19.43 -21.10 -5.06
C GLY A 49 -19.87 -22.09 -4.00
N HIS A 50 -20.43 -21.58 -2.91
CA HIS A 50 -21.34 -22.35 -2.08
C HIS A 50 -22.73 -22.21 -2.73
N PRO A 51 -23.26 -23.28 -3.35
CA PRO A 51 -24.55 -23.20 -4.03
C PRO A 51 -25.64 -22.92 -3.00
N GLY A 52 -26.22 -21.72 -3.04
CA GLY A 52 -27.44 -21.40 -2.28
C GLY A 52 -27.42 -20.14 -1.41
N VAL A 53 -26.28 -19.46 -1.23
CA VAL A 53 -26.25 -18.16 -0.54
C VAL A 53 -26.13 -17.04 -1.57
N PRO A 54 -27.09 -16.11 -1.68
CA PRO A 54 -26.92 -14.93 -2.51
C PRO A 54 -25.75 -14.12 -1.94
N SER A 55 -24.64 -14.01 -2.67
CA SER A 55 -23.62 -13.01 -2.34
C SER A 55 -24.29 -11.65 -2.45
N ALA A 56 -24.58 -10.99 -1.32
CA ALA A 56 -25.04 -9.62 -1.35
C ALA A 56 -23.93 -8.79 -2.00
N GLN A 57 -24.20 -8.26 -3.20
CA GLN A 57 -23.28 -7.33 -3.85
C GLN A 57 -23.05 -6.15 -2.90
N PRO A 58 -21.80 -5.75 -2.63
CA PRO A 58 -21.52 -4.64 -1.74
C PRO A 58 -22.15 -3.36 -2.29
N THR A 59 -22.64 -2.51 -1.40
CA THR A 59 -23.05 -1.16 -1.79
C THR A 59 -21.82 -0.36 -2.26
N MET A 60 -22.04 0.67 -3.07
CA MET A 60 -20.95 1.54 -3.54
C MET A 60 -20.16 2.18 -2.38
N ALA A 61 -20.85 2.53 -1.29
CA ALA A 61 -20.20 3.10 -0.11
C ALA A 61 -19.32 2.07 0.63
N GLU A 62 -19.79 0.82 0.78
CA GLU A 62 -19.00 -0.27 1.36
C GLU A 62 -17.78 -0.60 0.51
N ALA A 63 -17.96 -0.69 -0.81
CA ALA A 63 -16.86 -0.91 -1.75
C ALA A 63 -15.82 0.22 -1.66
N TYR A 64 -16.26 1.49 -1.63
CA TYR A 64 -15.36 2.63 -1.50
C TYR A 64 -14.55 2.57 -0.20
N VAL A 65 -15.19 2.30 0.94
CA VAL A 65 -14.52 2.22 2.24
C VAL A 65 -13.49 1.09 2.25
N HIS A 66 -13.85 -0.08 1.71
CA HIS A 66 -12.94 -1.22 1.59
C HIS A 66 -11.70 -0.88 0.75
N TYR A 67 -11.88 -0.36 -0.46
CA TYR A 67 -10.76 0.03 -1.33
C TYR A 67 -9.94 1.21 -0.78
N ALA A 68 -10.55 2.11 -0.02
CA ALA A 68 -9.83 3.20 0.65
C ALA A 68 -8.90 2.68 1.73
N ALA A 69 -9.36 1.72 2.54
CA ALA A 69 -8.53 1.06 3.53
C ALA A 69 -7.34 0.35 2.88
N LEU A 70 -7.58 -0.43 1.82
CA LEU A 70 -6.53 -1.09 1.05
C LEU A 70 -5.53 -0.08 0.47
N TYR A 71 -6.01 0.98 -0.20
CA TYR A 71 -5.13 1.98 -0.81
C TYR A 71 -4.14 2.56 0.21
N VAL A 72 -4.63 2.96 1.38
CA VAL A 72 -3.77 3.50 2.45
C VAL A 72 -2.76 2.46 2.92
N LYS A 73 -3.18 1.20 3.13
CA LYS A 73 -2.30 0.11 3.57
C LYS A 73 -1.21 -0.20 2.54
N TYR A 74 -1.53 -0.28 1.26
CA TYR A 74 -0.53 -0.50 0.20
C TYR A 74 0.45 0.65 0.06
N VAL A 75 0.01 1.91 0.23
CA VAL A 75 0.92 3.06 0.27
C VAL A 75 1.87 2.98 1.47
N GLN A 76 1.39 2.54 2.64
CA GLN A 76 2.24 2.33 3.81
C GLN A 76 3.27 1.21 3.59
N ILE A 77 2.85 0.08 3.01
CA ILE A 77 3.73 -1.04 2.64
C ILE A 77 4.80 -0.56 1.65
N LEU A 78 4.40 0.20 0.62
CA LEU A 78 5.32 0.75 -0.38
C LEU A 78 6.43 1.61 0.27
N ARG A 79 6.09 2.42 1.27
CA ARG A 79 7.05 3.25 2.02
C ARG A 79 8.03 2.40 2.85
N GLN A 80 7.54 1.32 3.46
CA GLN A 80 8.42 0.39 4.19
C GLN A 80 9.38 -0.31 3.23
N LEU A 81 8.89 -0.78 2.08
CA LEU A 81 9.70 -1.41 1.05
C LEU A 81 10.76 -0.45 0.46
N ASP A 82 10.41 0.82 0.20
CA ASP A 82 11.40 1.82 -0.23
C ASP A 82 12.49 2.04 0.82
N THR A 83 12.11 2.09 2.10
CA THR A 83 13.06 2.22 3.22
C THR A 83 14.00 1.01 3.29
N ALA A 84 13.47 -0.21 3.22
CA ALA A 84 14.26 -1.43 3.18
C ALA A 84 15.20 -1.48 1.95
N HIS A 85 14.67 -1.16 0.77
CA HIS A 85 15.43 -1.15 -0.48
C HIS A 85 16.62 -0.18 -0.43
N ARG A 86 16.45 1.02 0.14
CA ARG A 86 17.53 2.00 0.29
C ARG A 86 18.60 1.56 1.28
N GLY A 87 18.21 0.86 2.35
CA GLY A 87 19.13 0.42 3.41
C GLY A 87 19.87 -0.89 3.13
N MET A 88 19.34 -1.73 2.25
CA MET A 88 19.99 -3.00 1.89
C MET A 88 21.27 -2.78 1.08
N LYS A 89 22.39 -3.32 1.60
CA LYS A 89 23.72 -3.23 0.97
C LYS A 89 23.97 -4.32 -0.07
N HIS A 90 23.35 -5.49 0.07
CA HIS A 90 23.58 -6.64 -0.82
C HIS A 90 22.76 -6.49 -2.12
N PRO A 91 23.39 -6.36 -3.30
CA PRO A 91 22.70 -6.04 -4.56
C PRO A 91 21.60 -7.05 -4.94
N GLN A 92 21.82 -8.34 -4.72
CA GLN A 92 20.89 -9.40 -5.06
C GLN A 92 19.61 -9.32 -4.21
N LYS A 93 19.77 -9.07 -2.89
CA LYS A 93 18.63 -8.88 -1.98
C LYS A 93 17.85 -7.63 -2.35
N ARG A 94 18.55 -6.52 -2.59
CA ARG A 94 17.95 -5.26 -3.00
C ARG A 94 17.16 -5.39 -4.31
N GLY A 95 17.67 -6.15 -5.29
CA GLY A 95 16.97 -6.44 -6.54
C GLY A 95 15.68 -7.25 -6.35
N LEU A 96 15.60 -8.12 -5.34
CA LEU A 96 14.36 -8.82 -4.98
C LEU A 96 13.33 -7.84 -4.40
N VAL A 97 13.73 -6.98 -3.47
CA VAL A 97 12.84 -5.97 -2.86
C VAL A 97 12.29 -5.03 -3.93
N ARG A 98 13.14 -4.60 -4.88
CA ARG A 98 12.71 -3.72 -5.99
C ARG A 98 11.56 -4.33 -6.80
N ARG A 99 11.64 -5.63 -7.13
CA ARG A 99 10.58 -6.31 -7.89
C ARG A 99 9.25 -6.31 -7.13
N VAL A 100 9.29 -6.52 -5.81
CA VAL A 100 8.08 -6.45 -4.99
C VAL A 100 7.54 -5.02 -4.92
N MET A 101 8.41 -4.01 -4.84
CA MET A 101 7.97 -2.60 -4.91
C MET A 101 7.23 -2.31 -6.22
N GLU A 102 7.73 -2.76 -7.36
CA GLU A 102 7.10 -2.55 -8.67
C GLU A 102 5.69 -3.17 -8.74
N LEU A 103 5.50 -4.36 -8.16
CA LEU A 103 4.19 -5.00 -8.03
C LEU A 103 3.25 -4.21 -7.10
N VAL A 104 3.75 -3.77 -5.94
CA VAL A 104 2.98 -2.97 -4.97
C VAL A 104 2.59 -1.61 -5.58
N MET A 105 3.47 -0.95 -6.32
CA MET A 105 3.16 0.29 -7.04
C MET A 105 2.05 0.09 -8.07
N THR A 106 2.10 -1.02 -8.80
CA THR A 106 1.04 -1.39 -9.75
C THR A 106 -0.29 -1.54 -9.03
N ARG A 107 -0.31 -2.23 -7.88
CA ARG A 107 -1.52 -2.40 -7.08
C ARG A 107 -2.07 -1.07 -6.54
N VAL A 108 -1.21 -0.16 -6.06
CA VAL A 108 -1.63 1.18 -5.62
C VAL A 108 -2.36 1.94 -6.73
N VAL A 109 -1.85 1.88 -7.97
CA VAL A 109 -2.50 2.51 -9.12
C VAL A 109 -3.85 1.86 -9.42
N GLN A 110 -3.96 0.53 -9.39
CA GLN A 110 -5.23 -0.16 -9.55
C GLN A 110 -6.25 0.24 -8.47
N LEU A 111 -5.83 0.29 -7.21
CA LEU A 111 -6.69 0.71 -6.09
C LEU A 111 -7.17 2.17 -6.25
N LYS A 112 -6.35 3.06 -6.81
CA LYS A 112 -6.80 4.42 -7.16
C LYS A 112 -7.93 4.40 -8.20
N HIS A 113 -7.86 3.51 -9.19
CA HIS A 113 -8.95 3.38 -10.17
C HIS A 113 -10.22 2.83 -9.53
N GLU A 114 -10.11 1.83 -8.64
CA GLU A 114 -11.27 1.35 -7.88
C GLU A 114 -11.88 2.44 -7.00
N LEU A 115 -11.05 3.27 -6.35
CA LEU A 115 -11.54 4.41 -5.57
C LEU A 115 -12.33 5.41 -6.40
N VAL A 116 -11.90 5.68 -7.63
CA VAL A 116 -12.65 6.55 -8.54
C VAL A 116 -13.97 5.91 -8.95
N LYS A 117 -13.93 4.63 -9.32
CA LYS A 117 -15.11 3.85 -9.74
C LYS A 117 -16.18 3.78 -8.65
N TRP A 118 -15.78 3.57 -7.40
CA TRP A 118 -16.69 3.43 -6.26
C TRP A 118 -16.92 4.75 -5.51
N ASN A 119 -16.31 5.85 -5.93
CA ASN A 119 -16.51 7.15 -5.29
C ASN A 119 -18.00 7.52 -5.37
N PRO A 120 -18.69 7.68 -4.24
CA PRO A 120 -20.09 8.06 -4.27
C PRO A 120 -20.25 9.39 -5.01
N PRO A 121 -21.29 9.53 -5.86
CA PRO A 121 -21.56 10.76 -6.58
C PRO A 121 -21.57 11.92 -5.60
N ASN A 122 -20.67 12.88 -5.80
CA ASN A 122 -20.70 14.12 -5.02
C ASN A 122 -22.06 14.77 -5.30
N PRO A 123 -22.90 15.02 -4.29
CA PRO A 123 -24.22 15.62 -4.48
C PRO A 123 -24.16 16.97 -5.23
N GLY A 124 -23.02 17.67 -5.16
CA GLY A 124 -22.77 18.95 -5.84
C GLY A 124 -22.12 18.86 -7.23
N LEU A 125 -21.84 17.67 -7.76
CA LEU A 125 -21.30 17.50 -9.13
C LEU A 125 -22.39 17.02 -10.10
N PRO A 126 -22.43 17.54 -11.35
CA PRO A 126 -23.35 17.05 -12.37
C PRO A 126 -23.14 15.56 -12.62
N LYS A 127 -24.22 14.77 -12.52
CA LYS A 127 -24.20 13.31 -12.68
C LYS A 127 -23.99 12.86 -14.13
N ASP A 128 -24.21 13.76 -15.06
CA ASP A 128 -24.31 13.48 -16.50
C ASP A 128 -22.99 13.74 -17.23
N ARG A 129 -21.95 14.15 -16.49
CA ARG A 129 -20.63 14.40 -17.05
C ARG A 129 -19.74 13.21 -16.75
N PRO A 130 -19.31 12.43 -17.77
CA PRO A 130 -18.27 11.44 -17.57
C PRO A 130 -17.02 12.12 -17.02
N PHE A 131 -16.22 11.39 -16.25
CA PHE A 131 -14.99 11.96 -15.74
C PHE A 131 -14.06 12.29 -16.92
N PRO A 132 -13.18 13.31 -16.82
CA PRO A 132 -12.30 13.71 -17.93
C PRO A 132 -11.32 12.64 -18.46
N TRP A 133 -11.24 11.49 -17.81
CA TRP A 133 -10.38 10.35 -18.16
C TRP A 133 -11.17 9.09 -18.55
N GLU A 134 -12.50 9.18 -18.61
CA GLU A 134 -13.38 8.25 -19.34
C GLU A 134 -13.50 8.70 -20.80
#